data_AF-A0A6I7PX36-F1
#
_entry.id   AF-A0A6I7PX36-F1
#
_cell.length_a   1.000
_cell.length_b   1.000
_cell.length_c   1.000
_cell.angle_alpha   90.00
_cell.angle_beta   90.00
_cell.angle_gamma   90.00
#
_symmetry.space_group_name_H-M   'P 1'
#
loop_
_entity.id
_entity.type
_entity.pdbx_description
1 polymer ?
#
loop_
_entity_poly.entity_id
_entity_poly.type
_entity_poly.pdbx_seq_one_letter_code
_entity_poly.pdbx_strand_id
1 'polypeptide(L)' 'MPAITVKAHYDGRTIQLDEPIELAPNARLLVTVLESTDGNGTDWRSLATEGLARAFGDDEPDYGPEDLLRR' A
#
# COMPACT_ATOMS: atom_id res chain seq x y z
N MET A 1 -19.42 20.64 -11.96
CA MET A 1 -19.20 19.23 -11.58
C MET A 1 -18.36 19.21 -10.32
N PRO A 2 -18.74 18.45 -9.29
CA PRO A 2 -17.88 18.26 -8.12
C PRO A 2 -16.54 17.65 -8.57
N ALA A 3 -15.46 17.98 -7.88
CA ALA A 3 -14.17 17.36 -8.14
C ALA A 3 -14.27 15.86 -7.87
N ILE A 4 -13.82 15.05 -8.83
CA ILE A 4 -13.75 13.60 -8.72
C ILE A 4 -12.30 13.16 -8.84
N THR A 5 -11.91 12.19 -8.02
CA THR A 5 -10.60 11.57 -8.11
C THR A 5 -10.78 10.27 -8.88
N VAL A 6 -10.05 10.13 -9.99
CA VAL A 6 -10.09 8.94 -10.85
C VAL A 6 -8.72 8.28 -10.80
N LYS A 7 -8.69 6.95 -10.77
CA LYS A 7 -7.44 6.20 -10.86
C LYS A 7 -6.90 6.22 -12.29
N ALA A 8 -5.59 6.34 -12.39
CA ALA A 8 -4.90 6.39 -13.65
C ALA A 8 -3.48 5.85 -13.50
N HIS A 9 -2.93 5.30 -14.59
CA HIS A 9 -1.53 4.93 -14.67
C HIS A 9 -0.85 5.59 -15.87
N TYR A 10 0.47 5.73 -15.80
CA TYR A 10 1.27 6.17 -16.92
C TYR A 10 1.79 4.94 -17.66
N ASP A 11 1.45 4.80 -18.94
CA ASP A 11 1.86 3.67 -19.79
C ASP A 11 3.27 3.84 -20.41
N GLY A 12 3.99 4.89 -20.00
CA GLY A 12 5.28 5.29 -20.59
C GLY A 12 5.18 6.34 -21.70
N ARG A 13 3.96 6.70 -22.13
CA ARG A 13 3.73 7.72 -23.17
C ARG A 13 2.61 8.69 -22.79
N THR A 14 1.52 8.16 -22.25
CA THR A 14 0.27 8.86 -21.96
C THR A 14 -0.32 8.42 -20.62
N ILE A 15 -1.10 9.31 -20.00
CA ILE A 15 -1.87 8.99 -18.80
C ILE A 15 -3.13 8.23 -19.26
N GLN A 16 -3.30 7.02 -18.76
CA GLN A 16 -4.45 6.17 -19.01
C GLN A 16 -5.38 6.20 -17.80
N LEU A 17 -6.65 6.47 -18.02
CA LEU A 17 -7.68 6.39 -16.98
C LEU A 17 -8.06 4.92 -16.81
N ASP A 18 -8.00 4.42 -15.59
CA ASP A 18 -8.28 3.00 -15.31
C ASP A 18 -9.79 2.69 -15.40
N GLU A 19 -10.60 3.73 -15.26
CA GLU A 19 -12.05 3.66 -15.29
C GLU A 19 -12.60 4.54 -16.44
N PRO A 20 -13.64 4.08 -17.15
CA PRO A 20 -14.25 4.87 -18.22
C PRO A 20 -14.94 6.10 -17.65
N ILE A 21 -14.59 7.26 -18.19
CA ILE A 21 -15.18 8.54 -17.80
C ILE A 21 -15.36 9.46 -19.01
N GLU A 22 -16.52 10.13 -19.06
CA GLU A 22 -16.77 11.16 -20.06
C GLU A 22 -16.09 12.48 -19.67
N LEU A 23 -15.18 12.94 -20.52
CA LEU A 23 -14.52 14.24 -20.39
C LEU A 23 -15.02 15.17 -21.50
N ALA A 24 -15.47 16.37 -21.11
CA ALA A 24 -15.76 17.40 -22.07
C ALA A 24 -14.47 17.85 -22.80
N PRO A 25 -14.53 18.25 -24.08
CA PRO A 25 -13.40 18.84 -24.77
C PRO A 25 -12.82 20.02 -23.97
N ASN A 26 -11.50 20.04 -23.79
CA ASN A 26 -10.78 21.07 -23.01
C ASN A 26 -11.19 21.16 -21.52
N ALA A 27 -11.69 20.08 -20.93
CA ALA A 27 -11.91 20.03 -19.50
C ALA A 27 -10.61 20.35 -18.74
N ARG A 28 -10.71 21.18 -17.69
CA ARG A 28 -9.57 21.45 -16.80
C ARG A 28 -9.38 20.27 -15.87
N LEU A 29 -8.18 19.68 -15.90
CA LEU A 29 -7.81 18.54 -15.07
C LEU A 29 -6.77 18.95 -14.03
N LEU A 30 -6.88 18.41 -12.82
CA LEU A 30 -5.84 18.46 -11.80
C LEU A 30 -5.18 17.08 -11.75
N VAL A 31 -3.88 17.01 -12.03
CA VAL A 31 -3.13 15.76 -12.05
C VAL A 31 -2.21 15.71 -10.83
N THR A 32 -2.41 14.69 -10.00
CA THR A 32 -1.51 14.38 -8.88
C THR A 32 -0.72 13.12 -9.24
N VAL A 33 0.61 13.24 -9.30
CA VAL A 33 1.50 12.09 -9.53
C VAL A 33 1.90 11.52 -8.17
N LEU A 34 1.62 10.23 -7.96
CA LEU A 34 2.02 9.52 -6.75
C LEU A 34 3.43 8.95 -6.96
N GLU A 35 4.29 9.11 -5.96
CA GLU A 35 5.59 8.44 -5.97
C GLU A 35 5.40 6.93 -5.89
N SER A 36 6.20 6.20 -6.65
CA SER A 36 6.24 4.74 -6.55
C SER A 36 6.69 4.37 -5.13
N THR A 37 5.86 3.58 -4.44
CA THR A 37 6.17 3.04 -3.11
C THR A 37 7.03 1.77 -3.18
N ASP A 38 7.50 1.40 -4.38
CA ASP A 38 8.22 0.16 -4.64
C ASP A 38 9.56 0.07 -3.87
N GLY A 39 10.10 1.21 -3.45
CA GLY A 39 11.33 1.30 -2.66
C GLY A 39 11.18 0.98 -1.16
N ASN A 40 9.96 0.87 -0.61
CA ASN A 40 9.76 0.64 0.83
C ASN A 40 8.78 -0.52 1.15
N GLY A 41 7.92 -0.89 0.20
CA GLY A 41 6.93 -1.96 0.39
C GLY A 41 7.53 -3.38 0.43
N THR A 42 8.57 -3.62 -0.36
CA THR A 42 9.25 -4.94 -0.42
C THR A 42 9.97 -5.24 0.89
N ASP A 43 10.66 -4.24 1.44
CA ASP A 43 11.39 -4.36 2.70
C ASP A 43 10.45 -4.61 3.87
N TRP A 44 9.32 -3.90 3.93
CA TRP A 44 8.33 -4.13 4.99
C TRP A 44 7.72 -5.53 4.92
N ARG A 45 7.47 -6.04 3.71
CA ARG A 45 6.91 -7.38 3.54
C ARG A 45 7.90 -8.47 3.95
N SER A 46 9.18 -8.33 3.60
CA SER A 46 10.24 -9.24 4.04
C SER A 46 10.43 -9.19 5.56
N LEU A 47 10.54 -7.99 6.15
CA LEU A 47 10.67 -7.82 7.60
C LEU A 47 9.47 -8.38 8.37
N ALA A 48 8.25 -8.18 7.85
CA ALA A 48 7.05 -8.75 8.45
C ALA A 48 7.04 -10.29 8.37
N THR A 49 7.50 -10.85 7.25
CA THR A 49 7.59 -12.31 7.06
C THR A 49 8.63 -12.92 8.02
N GLU A 50 9.80 -12.30 8.14
CA GLU A 50 10.85 -12.73 9.08
C GLU A 50 10.39 -12.62 10.54
N GLY A 51 9.72 -11.51 10.90
CA GLY A 51 9.16 -11.32 12.23
C GLY A 51 8.11 -12.38 12.57
N LEU A 52 7.24 -12.72 11.62
CA LEU A 52 6.24 -13.77 11.79
C LEU A 52 6.89 -15.14 11.96
N ALA A 53 7.88 -15.48 11.13
CA ALA A 53 8.61 -16.74 11.23
C ALA A 53 9.34 -16.89 12.57
N ARG A 54 9.87 -15.80 13.14
CA ARG A 54 10.49 -15.80 14.47
C ARG A 54 9.46 -16.00 15.58
N ALA A 55 8.31 -15.35 15.48
CA ALA A 55 7.27 -15.41 16.52
C ALA A 55 6.64 -16.80 16.66
N PHE A 56 6.64 -17.59 15.58
CA PHE A 56 6.07 -18.95 15.52
C PHE A 56 7.12 -20.00 15.13
N GLY A 57 8.40 -19.74 15.42
CA GLY A 57 9.51 -20.64 15.14
C GLY A 57 9.81 -21.55 16.32
N ASP A 58 10.73 -22.51 16.12
CA ASP A 58 11.10 -23.48 17.17
C ASP A 58 11.73 -22.82 18.42
N ASP A 59 12.19 -21.57 18.31
CA ASP A 59 12.70 -20.74 19.41
C ASP A 59 11.61 -19.92 20.12
N GLU A 60 10.33 -20.16 19.83
CA GLU A 60 9.19 -19.53 20.53
C GLU A 60 9.22 -19.92 22.02
N PRO A 61 9.21 -18.94 22.95
CA PRO A 61 9.14 -19.24 24.37
C PRO A 61 7.74 -19.73 24.75
N ASP A 62 7.68 -20.78 25.58
CA ASP A 62 6.42 -21.26 26.15
C ASP A 62 5.84 -20.21 27.10
N TYR A 63 4.79 -19.52 26.66
CA TYR A 63 4.08 -18.54 27.47
C TYR A 63 3.12 -19.23 28.43
N GLY A 64 3.32 -18.99 29.73
CA GLY A 64 2.53 -19.56 30.83
C GLY A 64 1.69 -18.52 31.59
N PRO A 65 0.79 -18.96 32.49
CA PRO A 65 0.03 -18.06 33.37
C PRO A 65 0.90 -17.11 34.20
N GLU A 66 2.15 -17.47 34.47
CA GLU A 66 3.18 -16.68 35.13
C GLU A 66 3.61 -15.42 34.35
N ASP A 67 3.47 -15.42 33.03
CA ASP A 67 3.85 -14.28 32.16
C ASP A 67 2.79 -13.18 32.14
N LEU A 68 1.60 -13.45 32.68
CA LEU A 68 0.50 -12.49 32.81
C LEU A 68 0.71 -11.56 34.01
N LEU A 69 1.74 -10.71 33.97
CA LEU A 69 1.91 -9.66 34.98
C LEU A 69 0.90 -8.52 34.77
N ARG A 70 -0.16 -8.49 35.59
CA ARG A 70 -0.93 -7.26 35.85
C ARG A 70 -0.05 -6.31 36.65
N ARG A 71 0.34 -5.19 36.04
CA ARG A 71 0.80 -4.01 36.78
C ARG A 71 -0.35 -3.34 37.51
#